data_AF-A0A7Y1TKJ8-F1
#
_entry.id   AF-A0A7Y1TKJ8-F1
#
_cell.length_a   1.000
_cell.length_b   1.000
_cell.length_c   1.000
_cell.angle_alpha   90.00
_cell.angle_beta   90.00
_cell.angle_gamma   90.00
#
_symmetry.space_group_name_H-M   'P 1'
#
loop_
_entity.id
_entity.type
_entity.pdbx_description
1 polymer ?
#
loop_
_entity_poly.entity_id
_entity_poly.type
_entity_poly.pdbx_seq_one_letter_code
_entity_poly.pdbx_strand_id
1 'polypeptide(L)'
;MLKEVNLRTRLLRERNRNIASKDVNSWVQSVFNELERNRENIRIKLTSSVVERANDFNFDKVESNKIFHIDQIKKICIDYRLRFLDTKYFKGDFPENAISEIRQLEHDHNIKLNGFKIVAPSKLFVLKKADDPLLFAPMGNGYYYLIYTWGKDLHPLRRIIAWPTKNVGNLAFTLFFSCIFLTAVSANFIFNQKATGPYSILLFLFYFKFAVGFLLFYGIASGKNFNEYIWRSKYNKIS
;
A
#
# COMPACT_ATOMS: atom_id res chain seq x y z
N MET A 1 -61.41 27.13 15.97
CA MET A 1 -60.57 26.27 15.11
C MET A 1 -59.64 25.45 16.00
N LEU A 2 -59.79 24.13 16.01
CA LEU A 2 -58.92 23.23 16.78
C LEU A 2 -57.54 23.17 16.09
N LYS A 3 -56.47 23.41 16.87
CA LYS A 3 -55.09 23.38 16.38
C LYS A 3 -54.72 21.96 15.97
N GLU A 4 -54.14 21.80 14.79
CA GLU A 4 -53.59 20.52 14.34
C GLU A 4 -52.54 20.02 15.33
N VAL A 5 -52.72 18.78 15.77
CA VAL A 5 -51.84 18.16 16.75
C VAL A 5 -50.69 17.51 16.00
N ASN A 6 -49.49 18.08 16.12
CA ASN A 6 -48.28 17.49 15.56
C ASN A 6 -47.97 16.16 16.27
N LEU A 7 -48.20 15.04 15.58
CA LEU A 7 -48.04 13.70 16.15
C LEU A 7 -46.63 13.44 16.65
N ARG A 8 -45.59 14.01 16.01
CA ARG A 8 -44.19 13.88 16.43
C ARG A 8 -43.93 14.50 17.81
N THR A 9 -44.51 15.66 18.11
CA THR A 9 -44.33 16.30 19.42
C THR A 9 -45.11 15.57 20.52
N ARG A 10 -46.27 15.00 20.19
CA ARG A 10 -47.05 14.15 21.12
C ARG A 10 -46.31 12.85 21.44
N LEU A 11 -45.71 12.21 20.43
CA LEU A 11 -44.89 10.99 20.57
C LEU A 11 -43.63 11.24 21.43
N LEU A 12 -42.94 12.37 21.22
CA LEU A 12 -41.80 12.77 22.05
C LEU A 12 -42.21 13.04 23.50
N ARG A 13 -43.39 13.63 23.72
CA ARG A 13 -43.92 13.91 25.06
C ARG A 13 -44.32 12.64 25.81
N GLU A 14 -44.95 11.67 25.15
CA GLU A 14 -45.26 10.36 25.72
C GLU A 14 -43.99 9.53 26.01
N ARG A 15 -43.03 9.54 25.07
CA ARG A 15 -41.73 8.90 25.26
C ARG A 15 -40.98 9.45 26.48
N ASN A 16 -40.95 10.77 26.65
CA ASN A 16 -40.28 11.40 27.79
C ASN A 16 -41.06 11.22 29.11
N ARG A 17 -42.34 10.84 29.06
CA ARG A 17 -43.17 10.52 30.24
C ARG A 17 -42.91 9.09 30.76
N ASN A 18 -42.66 8.14 29.86
CA ASN A 18 -42.51 6.72 30.18
C ASN A 18 -41.06 6.26 30.35
N ILE A 19 -40.08 6.99 29.81
CA ILE A 19 -38.67 6.60 29.93
C ILE A 19 -38.05 7.32 31.12
N ALA A 20 -37.87 6.60 32.23
CA ALA A 20 -36.85 6.93 33.22
C ALA A 20 -35.49 6.89 32.51
N SER A 21 -35.03 8.05 32.06
CA SER A 21 -33.96 8.32 31.10
C SER A 21 -32.54 7.86 31.50
N LYS A 22 -32.40 7.13 32.62
CA LYS A 22 -31.14 6.54 33.05
C LYS A 22 -30.83 5.21 32.36
N ASP A 23 -31.80 4.32 32.14
CA ASP A 23 -31.54 2.97 31.61
C ASP A 23 -31.26 2.94 30.11
N VAL A 24 -31.96 3.76 29.32
CA VAL A 24 -31.69 3.85 27.88
C VAL A 24 -30.34 4.52 27.64
N ASN A 25 -30.01 5.57 28.38
CA ASN A 25 -28.71 6.23 28.23
C ASN A 25 -27.56 5.35 28.73
N SER A 26 -27.73 4.59 29.82
CA SER A 26 -26.71 3.65 30.31
C SER A 26 -26.48 2.50 29.33
N TRP A 27 -27.56 1.97 28.74
CA TRP A 27 -27.47 0.95 27.68
C TRP A 27 -26.82 1.50 26.41
N VAL A 28 -27.20 2.70 25.96
CA VAL A 28 -26.56 3.36 24.82
C VAL A 28 -25.06 3.56 25.10
N GLN A 29 -24.68 4.03 26.29
CA GLN A 29 -23.28 4.20 26.68
C GLN A 29 -22.54 2.87 26.75
N SER A 30 -23.16 1.79 27.23
CA SER A 30 -22.51 0.47 27.28
C SER A 30 -22.22 -0.07 25.88
N VAL A 31 -23.16 0.10 24.94
CA VAL A 31 -22.97 -0.25 23.53
C VAL A 31 -21.84 0.57 22.91
N PHE A 32 -21.83 1.90 23.09
CA PHE A 32 -20.74 2.74 22.58
C PHE A 32 -19.37 2.36 23.16
N ASN A 33 -19.30 2.07 24.47
CA ASN A 33 -18.08 1.65 25.13
C ASN A 33 -17.58 0.29 24.60
N GLU A 34 -18.49 -0.65 24.34
CA GLU A 34 -18.14 -1.94 23.72
C GLU A 34 -17.60 -1.76 22.30
N LEU A 35 -18.22 -0.89 21.50
CA LEU A 35 -17.76 -0.56 20.16
C LEU A 35 -16.36 0.06 20.17
N GLU A 36 -16.09 0.96 21.11
CA GLU A 36 -14.78 1.62 21.20
C GLU A 36 -13.70 0.64 21.70
N ARG A 37 -14.01 -0.25 22.64
CA ARG A 37 -13.10 -1.34 23.04
C ARG A 37 -12.75 -2.25 21.87
N ASN A 38 -13.73 -2.59 21.03
CA ASN A 38 -13.49 -3.40 19.84
C ASN A 38 -12.59 -2.69 18.83
N ARG A 39 -12.76 -1.38 18.63
CA ARG A 39 -11.87 -0.57 17.78
C ARG A 39 -10.45 -0.52 18.31
N GLU A 40 -10.28 -0.29 19.60
CA GLU A 40 -8.96 -0.30 20.24
C GLU A 40 -8.27 -1.65 20.11
N ASN A 41 -9.01 -2.76 20.30
CA ASN A 41 -8.47 -4.10 20.07
C ASN A 41 -7.99 -4.30 18.62
N ILE A 42 -8.70 -3.76 17.63
CA ILE A 42 -8.26 -3.79 16.22
C ILE A 42 -6.98 -2.96 16.03
N ARG A 43 -6.90 -1.75 16.61
CA ARG A 43 -5.69 -0.89 16.55
C ARG A 43 -4.47 -1.58 17.17
N ILE A 44 -4.66 -2.24 18.31
CA ILE A 44 -3.61 -3.03 18.97
C ILE A 44 -3.17 -4.19 18.06
N LYS A 45 -4.11 -4.91 17.43
CA LYS A 45 -3.76 -6.01 16.52
C LYS A 45 -3.01 -5.54 15.27
N LEU A 46 -3.40 -4.40 14.70
CA LEU A 46 -2.71 -3.80 13.55
C LEU A 46 -1.26 -3.43 13.88
N THR A 47 -0.96 -3.08 15.12
CA THR A 47 0.39 -2.71 15.57
C THR A 47 1.18 -3.90 16.15
N SER A 48 0.49 -4.95 16.61
CA SER A 48 1.10 -6.16 17.18
C SER A 48 1.63 -7.12 16.11
N SER A 49 2.72 -7.83 16.41
CA SER A 49 3.22 -8.91 15.56
C SER A 49 2.73 -10.26 16.04
N VAL A 50 1.66 -10.75 15.44
CA VAL A 50 1.23 -12.15 15.60
C VAL A 50 1.84 -12.97 14.47
N VAL A 51 2.33 -14.17 14.78
CA VAL A 51 2.79 -15.17 13.80
C VAL A 51 1.71 -15.33 12.73
N GLU A 52 2.10 -15.49 11.45
CA GLU A 52 1.20 -15.78 10.32
C GLU A 52 0.32 -17.00 10.66
N ARG A 53 -0.83 -16.75 11.27
CA ARG A 53 -1.90 -17.73 11.43
C ARG A 53 -2.90 -17.46 10.33
N ALA A 54 -3.28 -18.52 9.61
CA ALA A 54 -4.38 -18.45 8.68
C ALA A 54 -5.64 -18.00 9.45
N ASN A 55 -6.32 -16.99 8.94
CA ASN A 55 -7.65 -16.66 9.44
C ASN A 55 -8.66 -17.56 8.73
N ASP A 56 -9.56 -18.17 9.50
CA ASP A 56 -10.54 -19.12 8.98
C ASP A 56 -11.74 -18.37 8.39
N PHE A 57 -11.61 -17.93 7.15
CA PHE A 57 -12.69 -17.21 6.48
C PHE A 57 -13.79 -18.17 6.06
N ASN A 58 -15.04 -17.82 6.35
CA ASN A 58 -16.19 -18.50 5.78
C ASN A 58 -16.25 -18.28 4.26
N PHE A 59 -15.90 -19.32 3.48
CA PHE A 59 -15.81 -19.29 2.02
C PHE A 59 -17.08 -18.82 1.30
N ASP A 60 -18.27 -19.08 1.86
CA ASP A 60 -19.54 -18.68 1.24
C ASP A 60 -19.75 -17.16 1.23
N LYS A 61 -19.04 -16.45 2.12
CA LYS A 61 -19.13 -14.99 2.29
C LYS A 61 -17.92 -14.25 1.72
N VAL A 62 -16.90 -14.95 1.24
CA VAL A 62 -15.69 -14.30 0.70
C VAL A 62 -15.93 -13.85 -0.73
N GLU A 63 -15.64 -12.58 -1.01
CA GLU A 63 -15.64 -12.09 -2.38
C GLU A 63 -14.38 -12.56 -3.13
N SER A 64 -14.55 -13.32 -4.21
CA SER A 64 -13.42 -13.88 -4.99
C SER A 64 -12.52 -12.81 -5.63
N ASN A 65 -13.05 -11.62 -5.91
CA ASN A 65 -12.31 -10.48 -6.48
C ASN A 65 -11.30 -9.85 -5.52
N LYS A 66 -11.38 -10.13 -4.21
CA LYS A 66 -10.50 -9.61 -3.17
C LYS A 66 -9.44 -10.63 -2.73
N ILE A 67 -9.41 -11.82 -3.32
CA ILE A 67 -8.45 -12.88 -3.01
C ILE A 67 -7.25 -12.77 -3.95
N PHE A 68 -6.06 -12.66 -3.38
CA PHE A 68 -4.81 -12.57 -4.15
C PHE A 68 -3.78 -13.59 -3.67
N HIS A 69 -3.11 -14.23 -4.61
CA HIS A 69 -1.94 -15.06 -4.31
C HIS A 69 -0.70 -14.20 -4.09
N ILE A 70 0.23 -14.67 -3.26
CA ILE A 70 1.49 -13.96 -2.97
C ILE A 70 2.28 -13.61 -4.25
N ASP A 71 2.22 -14.43 -5.29
CA ASP A 71 2.91 -14.14 -6.55
C ASP A 71 2.30 -12.98 -7.32
N GLN A 72 0.98 -12.81 -7.25
CA GLN A 72 0.28 -11.67 -7.85
C GLN A 72 0.65 -10.39 -7.11
N ILE A 73 0.67 -10.44 -5.76
CA ILE A 73 1.09 -9.33 -4.91
C ILE A 73 2.56 -8.98 -5.19
N LYS A 74 3.43 -9.99 -5.29
CA LYS A 74 4.85 -9.82 -5.63
C LYS A 74 5.01 -9.10 -6.96
N LYS A 75 4.27 -9.48 -8.00
CA LYS A 75 4.34 -8.84 -9.31
C LYS A 75 4.00 -7.34 -9.23
N ILE A 76 2.90 -6.99 -8.55
CA ILE A 76 2.51 -5.59 -8.34
C ILE A 76 3.57 -4.83 -7.52
N CYS A 77 4.08 -5.45 -6.46
CA CYS A 77 5.13 -4.85 -5.64
C CYS A 77 6.38 -4.55 -6.48
N ILE A 78 6.77 -5.49 -7.33
CA ILE A 78 7.93 -5.37 -8.22
C ILE A 78 7.73 -4.28 -9.29
N ASP A 79 6.57 -4.23 -9.92
CA ASP A 79 6.30 -3.30 -11.03
C ASP A 79 6.14 -1.84 -10.57
N TYR A 80 5.61 -1.61 -9.36
CA TYR A 80 5.32 -0.26 -8.84
C TYR A 80 6.28 0.22 -7.75
N ARG A 81 7.32 -0.55 -7.42
CA ARG A 81 8.25 -0.24 -6.32
C ARG A 81 7.53 -0.07 -4.98
N LEU A 82 6.80 -1.12 -4.60
CA LEU A 82 6.12 -1.25 -3.32
C LEU A 82 6.75 -2.41 -2.53
N ARG A 83 6.45 -2.45 -1.24
CA ARG A 83 6.82 -3.54 -0.34
C ARG A 83 5.61 -4.13 0.31
N PHE A 84 5.67 -5.43 0.53
CA PHE A 84 4.67 -6.21 1.25
C PHE A 84 5.25 -6.66 2.59
N LEU A 85 4.83 -5.99 3.66
CA LEU A 85 5.35 -6.18 5.01
C LEU A 85 4.23 -6.22 6.05
N ASP A 86 4.55 -6.70 7.24
CA ASP A 86 3.63 -6.64 8.38
C ASP A 86 3.25 -5.17 8.69
N THR A 87 2.00 -4.94 9.08
CA THR A 87 1.49 -3.60 9.45
C THR A 87 2.27 -2.96 10.59
N LYS A 88 2.93 -3.73 11.46
CA LYS A 88 3.79 -3.19 12.54
C LYS A 88 4.92 -2.28 12.05
N TYR A 89 5.39 -2.47 10.81
CA TYR A 89 6.44 -1.64 10.23
C TYR A 89 5.89 -0.37 9.59
N PHE A 90 4.58 -0.30 9.40
CA PHE A 90 3.91 0.84 8.82
C PHE A 90 3.88 1.98 9.84
N LYS A 91 4.41 3.14 9.45
CA LYS A 91 4.43 4.32 10.31
C LYS A 91 3.30 5.30 10.01
N GLY A 92 2.45 5.00 9.04
CA GLY A 92 1.28 5.80 8.71
C GLY A 92 0.11 5.54 9.66
N ASP A 93 -0.85 6.45 9.64
CA ASP A 93 -2.07 6.31 10.44
C ASP A 93 -3.10 5.47 9.69
N PHE A 94 -3.87 4.66 10.42
CA PHE A 94 -4.94 3.85 9.85
C PHE A 94 -6.24 4.66 9.84
N PRO A 95 -6.88 4.85 8.68
CA PRO A 95 -8.13 5.61 8.59
C PRO A 95 -9.26 4.83 9.26
N GLU A 96 -10.21 5.56 9.84
CA GLU A 96 -11.38 4.96 10.51
C GLU A 96 -12.20 4.05 9.58
N ASN A 97 -12.20 4.33 8.28
CA ASN A 97 -12.83 3.48 7.28
C ASN A 97 -12.20 2.08 7.24
N ALA A 98 -10.86 1.99 7.30
CA ALA A 98 -10.17 0.69 7.32
C ALA A 98 -10.51 -0.11 8.59
N ILE A 99 -10.59 0.57 9.74
CA ILE A 99 -10.99 -0.07 11.02
C ILE A 99 -12.44 -0.55 10.96
N SER A 100 -13.32 0.23 10.33
CA SER A 100 -14.73 -0.12 10.16
C SER A 100 -14.91 -1.34 9.25
N GLU A 101 -14.17 -1.43 8.14
CA GLU A 101 -14.14 -2.60 7.24
C GLU A 101 -13.60 -3.86 7.92
N ILE A 102 -12.52 -3.74 8.70
CA ILE A 102 -11.99 -4.87 9.50
C ILE A 102 -13.07 -5.39 10.45
N ARG A 103 -13.77 -4.49 11.14
CA ARG A 103 -14.83 -4.85 12.10
C ARG A 103 -15.99 -5.54 11.39
N GLN A 104 -16.39 -5.06 10.22
CA GLN A 104 -17.45 -5.66 9.43
C GLN A 104 -17.05 -7.08 8.99
N LEU A 105 -15.83 -7.26 8.48
CA LEU A 105 -15.31 -8.59 8.14
C LEU A 105 -15.22 -9.53 9.35
N GLU A 106 -14.75 -9.07 10.50
CA GLU A 106 -14.75 -9.86 11.73
C GLU A 106 -16.16 -10.32 12.12
N HIS A 107 -17.16 -9.45 11.97
CA HIS A 107 -18.56 -9.77 12.26
C HIS A 107 -19.17 -10.75 11.25
N ASP A 108 -18.99 -10.48 9.95
CA ASP A 108 -19.59 -11.26 8.87
C ASP A 108 -19.07 -12.71 8.84
N HIS A 109 -17.78 -12.88 9.10
CA HIS A 109 -17.13 -14.19 9.16
C HIS A 109 -17.10 -14.79 10.57
N ASN A 110 -17.54 -14.06 11.60
CA ASN A 110 -17.48 -14.45 13.01
C ASN A 110 -16.07 -14.89 13.46
N ILE A 111 -15.06 -14.13 13.04
CA ILE A 111 -13.64 -14.40 13.32
C ILE A 111 -12.94 -13.18 13.90
N LYS A 112 -11.75 -13.43 14.45
CA LYS A 112 -10.83 -12.38 14.90
C LYS A 112 -9.62 -12.34 14.00
N LEU A 113 -9.61 -11.37 13.09
CA LEU A 113 -8.54 -11.19 12.11
C LEU A 113 -7.23 -10.85 12.81
N ASN A 114 -6.15 -11.51 12.40
CA ASN A 114 -4.80 -11.29 12.88
C ASN A 114 -3.78 -11.37 11.73
N GLY A 115 -2.56 -10.89 11.97
CA GLY A 115 -1.45 -11.03 11.03
C GLY A 115 -1.54 -10.11 9.81
N PHE A 116 -2.07 -8.91 9.99
CA PHE A 116 -2.29 -7.96 8.91
C PHE A 116 -0.99 -7.61 8.17
N LYS A 117 -1.12 -7.48 6.84
CA LYS A 117 -0.03 -7.09 5.95
C LYS A 117 -0.42 -5.89 5.14
N ILE A 118 0.57 -5.09 4.79
CA ILE A 118 0.37 -3.87 4.03
C ILE A 118 1.29 -3.86 2.82
N VAL A 119 0.73 -3.51 1.67
CA VAL A 119 1.49 -3.11 0.50
C VAL A 119 1.63 -1.61 0.52
N ALA A 120 2.86 -1.11 0.61
CA ALA A 120 3.14 0.32 0.67
C ALA A 120 4.48 0.67 0.03
N PRO A 121 4.67 1.92 -0.42
CA PRO A 121 5.97 2.41 -0.84
C PRO A 121 6.99 2.35 0.30
N SER A 122 8.27 2.12 0.00
CA SER A 122 9.33 2.07 1.02
C SER A 122 9.41 3.33 1.89
N LYS A 123 8.92 4.48 1.40
CA LYS A 123 8.87 5.74 2.14
C LYS A 123 7.93 5.67 3.34
N LEU A 124 6.78 4.97 3.25
CA LEU A 124 5.76 4.89 4.30
C LEU A 124 6.18 4.05 5.52
N PHE A 125 7.18 3.20 5.34
CA PHE A 125 7.79 2.44 6.45
C PHE A 125 8.82 3.26 7.23
N VAL A 126 9.31 4.37 6.66
CA VAL A 126 10.34 5.21 7.28
C VAL A 126 9.75 6.53 7.78
N LEU A 127 8.83 7.12 7.01
CA LEU A 127 8.27 8.45 7.17
C LEU A 127 6.74 8.43 6.97
N LYS A 128 6.02 9.23 7.76
CA LYS A 128 4.60 9.51 7.52
C LYS A 128 4.48 10.30 6.22
N LYS A 129 3.93 9.69 5.17
CA LYS A 129 3.66 10.35 3.90
C LYS A 129 2.29 9.93 3.36
N ALA A 130 1.69 10.78 2.53
CA ALA A 130 0.47 10.49 1.79
C ALA A 130 0.80 9.76 0.49
N ASP A 131 1.11 8.47 0.58
CA ASP A 131 0.97 7.57 -0.58
C ASP A 131 -0.11 6.52 -0.20
N ASP A 132 -0.76 5.91 -1.18
CA ASP A 132 -1.91 5.00 -0.99
C ASP A 132 -1.47 3.54 -0.72
N PRO A 133 -1.55 3.04 0.53
CA PRO A 133 -1.30 1.63 0.82
C PRO A 133 -2.52 0.74 0.56
N LEU A 134 -2.27 -0.57 0.57
CA LEU A 134 -3.29 -1.62 0.50
C LEU A 134 -3.15 -2.52 1.72
N LEU A 135 -4.25 -2.81 2.41
CA LEU A 135 -4.28 -3.66 3.60
C LEU A 135 -4.82 -5.04 3.28
N PHE A 136 -4.11 -6.05 3.77
CA PHE A 136 -4.41 -7.46 3.55
C PHE A 136 -4.49 -8.24 4.86
N ALA A 137 -5.28 -9.31 4.86
CA ALA A 137 -5.27 -10.35 5.90
C ALA A 137 -4.91 -11.72 5.30
N PRO A 138 -4.12 -12.55 6.01
CA PRO A 138 -3.74 -13.87 5.55
C PRO A 138 -4.93 -14.85 5.63
N MET A 139 -5.18 -15.57 4.54
CA MET A 139 -6.16 -16.67 4.48
C MET A 139 -5.51 -18.04 4.66
N GLY A 140 -4.18 -18.13 4.55
CA GLY A 140 -3.44 -19.39 4.53
C GLY A 140 -2.99 -19.77 3.11
N ASN A 141 -2.09 -20.75 3.01
CA ASN A 141 -1.58 -21.28 1.73
C ASN A 141 -1.06 -20.21 0.74
N GLY A 142 -0.51 -19.11 1.23
CA GLY A 142 0.00 -18.02 0.39
C GLY A 142 -1.06 -17.08 -0.19
N TYR A 143 -2.34 -17.24 0.19
CA TYR A 143 -3.43 -16.37 -0.18
C TYR A 143 -3.69 -15.28 0.85
N TYR A 144 -4.04 -14.11 0.35
CA TYR A 144 -4.31 -12.91 1.13
C TYR A 144 -5.61 -12.27 0.64
N TYR A 145 -6.43 -11.84 1.60
CA TYR A 145 -7.66 -11.12 1.35
C TYR A 145 -7.42 -9.62 1.42
N LEU A 146 -7.82 -8.87 0.40
CA LEU A 146 -7.76 -7.41 0.37
C LEU A 146 -8.89 -6.83 1.21
N ILE A 147 -8.53 -6.15 2.30
CA ILE A 147 -9.48 -5.53 3.23
C ILE A 147 -9.81 -4.11 2.79
N TYR A 148 -8.78 -3.30 2.52
CA TYR A 148 -8.98 -1.86 2.29
C TYR A 148 -7.90 -1.27 1.39
N THR A 149 -8.32 -0.30 0.59
CA THR A 149 -7.47 0.49 -0.31
C THR A 149 -7.55 1.96 0.11
N TRP A 150 -6.41 2.62 0.30
CA TRP A 150 -6.41 4.04 0.64
C TRP A 150 -6.64 4.86 -0.63
N GLY A 151 -7.47 5.90 -0.52
CA GLY A 151 -7.51 6.99 -1.49
C GLY A 151 -7.73 6.55 -2.94
N LYS A 152 -6.95 7.15 -3.85
CA LYS A 152 -7.06 6.98 -5.31
C LYS A 152 -5.89 6.12 -5.80
N ASP A 153 -6.14 5.29 -6.80
CA ASP A 153 -5.13 4.35 -7.31
C ASP A 153 -3.80 5.01 -7.74
N LEU A 154 -2.73 4.23 -7.66
CA LEU A 154 -1.38 4.61 -8.06
C LEU A 154 -1.32 5.10 -9.52
N HIS A 155 -0.67 6.25 -9.75
CA HIS A 155 -0.54 6.81 -11.09
C HIS A 155 0.24 5.87 -12.05
N PRO A 156 -0.27 5.57 -13.27
CA PRO A 156 0.36 4.61 -14.19
C PRO A 156 1.83 4.92 -14.55
N LEU A 157 2.19 6.21 -14.64
CA LEU A 157 3.58 6.65 -14.90
C LEU A 157 4.59 6.15 -13.87
N ARG A 158 4.14 5.83 -12.65
CA ARG A 158 4.99 5.27 -11.60
C ARG A 158 5.66 3.98 -12.05
N ARG A 159 4.95 3.14 -12.82
CA ARG A 159 5.48 1.88 -13.35
C ARG A 159 6.66 2.11 -14.29
N ILE A 160 6.58 3.11 -15.16
CA ILE A 160 7.63 3.43 -16.13
C ILE A 160 8.88 3.95 -15.40
N ILE A 161 8.70 4.88 -14.46
CA ILE A 161 9.81 5.46 -13.68
C ILE A 161 10.50 4.40 -12.82
N ALA A 162 9.73 3.46 -12.25
CA ALA A 162 10.27 2.39 -11.41
C ALA A 162 10.98 1.29 -12.20
N TRP A 163 10.67 1.14 -13.51
CA TRP A 163 11.10 0.02 -14.34
C TRP A 163 12.62 -0.26 -14.37
N PRO A 164 13.52 0.75 -14.43
CA PRO A 164 14.96 0.51 -14.41
C PRO A 164 15.44 -0.08 -13.08
N THR A 165 14.69 0.13 -12.00
CA THR A 165 15.06 -0.35 -10.66
C THR A 165 14.48 -1.74 -10.33
N LYS A 166 13.83 -2.38 -11.30
CA LYS A 166 13.21 -3.71 -11.15
C LYS A 166 14.27 -4.78 -10.91
N ASN A 167 15.27 -4.86 -11.79
CA ASN A 167 16.40 -5.78 -11.74
C ASN A 167 17.62 -5.16 -12.45
N VAL A 168 18.77 -5.84 -12.38
CA VAL A 168 20.02 -5.39 -13.02
C VAL A 168 19.89 -5.30 -14.54
N GLY A 169 19.19 -6.28 -15.16
CA GLY A 169 19.03 -6.32 -16.62
C GLY A 169 18.25 -5.13 -17.18
N ASN A 170 17.13 -4.76 -16.56
CA ASN A 170 16.32 -3.61 -16.94
C ASN A 170 17.09 -2.29 -16.76
N LEU A 171 17.92 -2.20 -15.71
CA LEU A 171 18.80 -1.05 -15.51
C LEU A 171 19.81 -0.93 -16.65
N ALA A 172 20.51 -2.03 -16.98
CA ALA A 172 21.48 -2.08 -18.06
C ALA A 172 20.83 -1.74 -19.42
N PHE A 173 19.64 -2.29 -19.69
CA PHE A 173 18.87 -2.00 -20.89
C PHE A 173 18.50 -0.51 -20.97
N THR A 174 17.91 0.04 -19.89
CA THR A 174 17.54 1.47 -19.85
C THR A 174 18.77 2.35 -20.07
N LEU A 175 19.88 2.03 -19.41
CA LEU A 175 21.14 2.76 -19.52
C LEU A 175 21.64 2.75 -20.97
N PHE A 176 21.74 1.57 -21.59
CA PHE A 176 22.21 1.39 -22.95
C PHE A 176 21.39 2.21 -23.96
N PHE A 177 20.06 2.10 -23.93
CA PHE A 177 19.19 2.86 -24.84
C PHE A 177 19.17 4.35 -24.54
N SER A 178 19.30 4.75 -23.27
CA SER A 178 19.42 6.16 -22.91
C SER A 178 20.70 6.78 -23.45
N CYS A 179 21.81 6.05 -23.45
CA CYS A 179 23.07 6.48 -24.06
C CYS A 179 22.94 6.59 -25.59
N ILE A 180 22.32 5.61 -26.26
CA ILE A 180 22.05 5.69 -27.71
C ILE A 180 21.20 6.92 -28.04
N PHE A 181 20.13 7.14 -27.29
CA PHE A 181 19.25 8.29 -27.48
C PHE A 181 20.00 9.60 -27.28
N LEU A 182 20.80 9.72 -26.22
CA LEU A 182 21.60 10.91 -25.96
C LEU A 182 22.60 11.17 -27.10
N THR A 183 23.30 10.15 -27.57
CA THR A 183 24.19 10.24 -28.73
C THR A 183 23.44 10.70 -29.98
N ALA A 184 22.26 10.14 -30.28
CA ALA A 184 21.49 10.53 -31.45
C ALA A 184 21.08 12.02 -31.42
N VAL A 185 20.73 12.53 -30.24
CA VAL A 185 20.33 13.94 -30.06
C VAL A 185 21.54 14.88 -30.06
N SER A 186 22.67 14.50 -29.47
CA SER A 186 23.81 15.40 -29.27
C SER A 186 24.90 15.30 -30.33
N ALA A 187 24.98 14.23 -31.12
CA ALA A 187 26.13 13.98 -32.01
C ALA A 187 26.37 15.10 -33.02
N ASN A 188 25.32 15.58 -33.70
CA ASN A 188 25.46 16.66 -34.69
C ASN A 188 25.84 18.00 -34.04
N PHE A 189 25.40 18.24 -32.80
CA PHE A 189 25.74 19.44 -32.05
C PHE A 189 27.21 19.43 -31.60
N ILE A 190 27.71 18.29 -31.12
CA ILE A 190 29.08 18.18 -30.60
C ILE A 190 30.11 18.25 -31.72
N PHE A 191 29.86 17.59 -32.85
CA PHE A 191 30.82 17.54 -33.95
C PHE A 191 30.70 18.71 -34.93
N ASN A 192 29.70 19.60 -34.77
CA ASN A 192 29.44 20.76 -35.65
C ASN A 192 29.40 20.41 -37.17
N GLN A 193 29.15 19.15 -37.49
CA GLN A 193 29.04 18.58 -38.83
C GLN A 193 28.15 17.34 -38.77
N LYS A 194 27.73 16.79 -39.92
CA LYS A 194 26.98 15.52 -39.95
C LYS A 194 27.84 14.44 -39.30
N ALA A 195 27.39 13.90 -38.17
CA ALA A 195 28.15 12.91 -37.44
C ALA A 195 28.33 11.64 -38.29
N THR A 196 29.58 11.32 -38.63
CA THR A 196 29.95 10.09 -39.32
C THR A 196 29.80 8.90 -38.38
N GLY A 197 29.46 7.71 -38.90
CA GLY A 197 29.23 6.50 -38.09
C GLY A 197 30.27 6.23 -36.99
N PRO A 198 31.58 6.29 -37.28
CA PRO A 198 32.62 6.09 -36.27
C PRO A 198 32.60 7.12 -35.13
N TYR A 199 32.35 8.41 -35.42
CA TYR A 199 32.29 9.46 -34.41
C TYR A 199 31.08 9.30 -33.48
N SER A 200 29.92 8.88 -34.01
CA SER A 200 28.75 8.56 -33.18
C SER A 200 29.00 7.36 -32.27
N ILE A 201 29.69 6.32 -32.75
CA ILE A 201 30.08 5.16 -31.92
C ILE A 201 31.04 5.60 -30.80
N LEU A 202 32.04 6.43 -31.12
CA LEU A 202 32.97 6.97 -30.14
C LEU A 202 32.24 7.76 -29.05
N LEU A 203 31.34 8.67 -29.45
CA LEU A 203 30.55 9.48 -28.52
C LEU A 203 29.64 8.62 -27.63
N PHE A 204 29.00 7.59 -28.19
CA PHE A 204 28.24 6.60 -27.44
C PHE A 204 29.09 5.91 -26.37
N LEU A 205 30.30 5.44 -26.72
CA LEU A 205 31.19 4.78 -25.77
C LEU A 205 31.61 5.71 -24.61
N PHE A 206 31.83 7.00 -24.88
CA PHE A 206 32.10 7.99 -23.84
C PHE A 206 30.92 8.15 -22.88
N TYR A 207 29.70 8.34 -23.40
CA TYR A 207 28.51 8.44 -22.56
C TYR A 207 28.26 7.17 -21.77
N PHE A 208 28.37 6.00 -22.41
CA PHE A 208 28.14 4.72 -21.75
C PHE A 208 29.15 4.47 -20.63
N LYS A 209 30.45 4.69 -20.89
CA LYS A 209 31.50 4.55 -19.88
C LYS A 209 31.27 5.48 -18.69
N PHE A 210 30.97 6.76 -18.96
CA PHE A 210 30.68 7.73 -17.91
C PHE A 210 29.44 7.33 -17.10
N ALA A 211 28.36 6.96 -17.77
CA ALA A 211 27.09 6.61 -17.13
C ALA A 211 27.21 5.33 -16.29
N VAL A 212 27.95 4.31 -16.75
CA VAL A 212 28.26 3.10 -15.96
C VAL A 212 29.08 3.47 -14.72
N GLY A 213 30.15 4.26 -14.87
CA GLY A 213 30.97 4.70 -13.74
C GLY A 213 30.17 5.47 -12.69
N PHE A 214 29.35 6.41 -13.13
CA PHE A 214 28.46 7.19 -12.26
C PHE A 214 27.43 6.31 -11.56
N LEU A 215 26.82 5.37 -12.30
CA LEU A 215 25.82 4.44 -11.76
C LEU A 215 26.43 3.52 -10.69
N LEU A 216 27.63 2.98 -10.92
CA LEU A 216 28.32 2.14 -9.94
C LEU A 216 28.64 2.93 -8.67
N PHE A 217 29.20 4.14 -8.82
CA PHE A 217 29.48 5.03 -7.69
C PHE A 217 28.22 5.35 -6.89
N TYR A 218 27.16 5.81 -7.55
CA TYR A 218 25.91 6.16 -6.90
C TYR A 218 25.18 4.94 -6.32
N GLY A 219 25.22 3.80 -7.01
CA GLY A 219 24.61 2.55 -6.57
C GLY A 219 25.21 2.07 -5.25
N ILE A 220 26.54 2.03 -5.19
CA ILE A 220 27.29 1.67 -3.97
C ILE A 220 27.02 2.70 -2.87
N ALA A 221 27.14 4.00 -3.15
CA ALA A 221 26.94 5.06 -2.17
C ALA A 221 25.51 5.11 -1.61
N SER A 222 24.50 4.85 -2.45
CA SER A 222 23.09 4.91 -2.04
C SER A 222 22.67 3.69 -1.22
N GLY A 223 23.37 2.55 -1.34
CA GLY A 223 23.02 1.30 -0.66
C GLY A 223 21.61 0.81 -0.98
N LYS A 224 21.04 1.24 -2.12
CA LYS A 224 19.70 0.87 -2.58
C LYS A 224 19.78 -0.40 -3.40
N ASN A 225 18.82 -1.28 -3.17
CA ASN A 225 18.71 -2.54 -3.90
C ASN A 225 17.58 -2.52 -4.94
N PHE A 226 17.67 -3.48 -5.86
CA PHE A 226 16.65 -3.77 -6.85
C PHE A 226 15.38 -4.30 -6.19
N ASN A 227 14.25 -3.98 -6.82
CA ASN A 227 12.95 -4.23 -6.23
C ASN A 227 12.64 -5.72 -6.08
N GLU A 228 13.16 -6.54 -6.99
CA GLU A 228 13.08 -8.01 -6.94
C GLU A 228 13.58 -8.61 -5.62
N TYR A 229 14.55 -7.97 -4.96
CA TYR A 229 15.13 -8.47 -3.71
C TYR A 229 14.55 -7.83 -2.45
N ILE A 230 13.96 -6.64 -2.55
CA ILE A 230 13.52 -5.87 -1.36
C ILE A 230 12.01 -5.91 -1.10
N TRP A 231 11.20 -6.43 -2.03
CA TRP A 231 9.74 -6.35 -1.92
C TRP A 231 9.18 -6.97 -0.62
N ARG A 232 9.81 -8.00 -0.05
CA ARG A 232 9.45 -8.61 1.25
C ARG A 232 10.47 -8.34 2.36
N SER A 233 11.52 -7.56 2.08
CA SER A 233 12.58 -7.32 3.06
C SER A 233 12.18 -6.23 4.06
N LYS A 234 12.41 -6.51 5.34
CA LYS A 234 12.28 -5.54 6.44
C LYS A 234 13.32 -4.42 6.32
N TYR A 235 14.49 -4.74 5.76
CA TYR A 235 15.62 -3.83 5.68
C TYR A 235 15.73 -3.20 4.29
N ASN A 236 16.20 -1.95 4.26
CA ASN A 236 16.51 -1.27 2.99
C ASN A 236 17.80 -1.81 2.34
N LYS A 237 18.65 -2.45 3.13
CA LYS A 237 19.93 -3.05 2.74
C LYS A 237 19.83 -4.57 2.88
N ILE A 238 20.48 -5.29 1.98
CA ILE A 238 20.77 -6.72 2.17
C ILE A 238 21.85 -6.76 3.25
N SER A 239 21.58 -7.47 4.35
CA SER A 239 22.60 -7.77 5.36
C SER A 239 23.42 -8.97 4.91
#